data_AF-A0A2D4PJB3-F1
#
_entry.id   AF-A0A2D4PJB3-F1
#
_cell.length_a   1.000
_cell.length_b   1.000
_cell.length_c   1.000
_cell.angle_alpha   90.00
_cell.angle_beta   90.00
_cell.angle_gamma   90.00
#
_symmetry.space_group_name_H-M   'P 1'
#
loop_
_entity.id
_entity.type
_entity.pdbx_description
1 polymer ?
#
loop_
_entity_poly.entity_id
_entity_poly.type
_entity_poly.pdbx_seq_one_letter_code
_entity_poly.pdbx_strand_id
1 'polypeptide(L)'
;MMKKFKINIYQAAHIGFWSSLAEYLIYFSAFAMFCNNSSVAGLSVSYKGIEELSYTDVNLYADCNRHCNCSTKTWDPVCGENGITYVSSCLAGCGTSNGTGKHIVLTNCSCISAPGSLLGNGSALPGQCNRGKTCDTMLHYFLILSLICCLIYSFGAMPGYMVLIRSLKPEEKSFGVGLHSLTERLFAGIPSPIYFGAMIDTACLKWGTKTCGGIGACRMYDTDRYRLLYLGLPSAIRGVS
;
A
#
# COMPACT_ATOMS: atom_id res chain seq x y z
N MET A 1 -22.10 -28.35 -3.73
CA MET A 1 -23.20 -27.48 -4.22
C MET A 1 -23.94 -28.05 -5.42
N MET A 2 -23.32 -28.22 -6.59
CA MET A 2 -24.05 -28.57 -7.84
C MET A 2 -24.83 -29.90 -7.81
N LYS A 3 -24.33 -30.95 -7.13
CA LYS A 3 -25.06 -32.22 -6.94
C LYS A 3 -26.27 -32.07 -6.01
N LYS A 4 -26.17 -31.21 -4.99
CA LYS A 4 -27.24 -30.96 -4.00
C LYS A 4 -28.36 -30.08 -4.58
N PHE A 5 -27.98 -29.09 -5.40
CA PHE A 5 -28.92 -28.13 -6.00
C PHE A 5 -29.32 -28.48 -7.45
N LYS A 6 -28.91 -29.64 -7.99
CA LYS A 6 -29.19 -30.08 -9.37
C LYS A 6 -28.88 -29.01 -10.45
N ILE A 7 -27.81 -28.26 -10.27
CA ILE A 7 -27.44 -27.15 -11.15
C ILE A 7 -26.92 -27.69 -12.49
N ASN A 8 -27.54 -27.24 -13.58
CA ASN A 8 -27.12 -27.56 -14.95
C ASN A 8 -25.85 -26.77 -15.35
N ILE A 9 -25.11 -27.22 -16.36
CA ILE A 9 -23.89 -26.58 -16.87
C ILE A 9 -24.18 -25.14 -17.33
N TYR A 10 -25.29 -24.91 -18.01
CA TYR A 10 -25.71 -23.57 -18.43
C TYR A 10 -25.99 -22.63 -17.24
N GLN A 11 -26.64 -23.14 -16.18
CA GLN A 11 -26.88 -22.38 -14.96
C GLN A 11 -25.58 -22.09 -14.20
N ALA A 12 -24.64 -23.04 -14.19
CA ALA A 12 -23.33 -22.88 -13.58
C ALA A 12 -22.50 -21.79 -14.31
N ALA A 13 -22.58 -21.73 -15.63
CA ALA A 13 -21.96 -20.69 -16.44
C ALA A 13 -22.54 -19.30 -16.12
N HIS A 14 -23.87 -19.18 -16.00
CA HIS A 14 -24.53 -17.94 -15.57
C HIS A 14 -24.07 -17.50 -14.18
N ILE A 15 -24.01 -18.42 -13.20
CA ILE A 15 -23.53 -18.10 -11.85
C ILE A 15 -22.08 -17.61 -11.89
N GLY A 16 -21.21 -18.24 -12.67
CA GLY A 16 -19.82 -17.81 -12.86
C GLY A 16 -19.72 -16.42 -13.49
N PHE A 17 -20.52 -16.14 -14.52
CA PHE A 17 -20.55 -14.84 -15.17
C PHE A 17 -21.00 -13.72 -14.22
N TRP A 18 -22.15 -13.90 -13.55
CA TRP A 18 -22.68 -12.87 -12.64
C TRP A 18 -21.80 -12.65 -11.41
N SER A 19 -21.18 -13.71 -10.87
CA SER A 19 -20.21 -13.57 -9.76
C SER A 19 -18.96 -12.81 -10.19
N SER A 20 -18.41 -13.10 -11.37
CA SER A 20 -17.26 -12.35 -11.93
C SER A 20 -17.60 -10.88 -12.17
N LEU A 21 -18.77 -10.59 -12.74
CA LEU A 21 -19.23 -9.21 -12.96
C LEU A 21 -19.42 -8.46 -11.64
N ALA A 22 -20.07 -9.08 -10.66
CA ALA A 22 -20.27 -8.48 -9.34
C ALA A 22 -18.94 -8.18 -8.66
N GLU A 23 -17.99 -9.12 -8.69
CA GLU A 23 -16.66 -8.93 -8.13
C GLU A 23 -15.89 -7.80 -8.83
N TYR A 24 -15.96 -7.71 -10.17
CA TYR A 24 -15.35 -6.61 -10.93
C TYR A 24 -15.91 -5.25 -10.50
N LEU A 25 -17.23 -5.11 -10.39
CA LEU A 25 -17.88 -3.85 -9.98
C LEU A 25 -17.50 -3.45 -8.56
N ILE A 26 -17.46 -4.43 -7.65
CA ILE A 26 -17.05 -4.21 -6.26
C ILE A 26 -15.57 -3.79 -6.22
N TYR A 27 -14.70 -4.49 -6.92
CA TYR A 27 -13.27 -4.15 -6.99
C TYR A 27 -13.03 -2.78 -7.61
N PHE A 28 -13.77 -2.42 -8.66
CA PHE A 28 -13.72 -1.08 -9.26
C PHE A 28 -14.16 0.01 -8.27
N SER A 29 -15.18 -0.25 -7.45
CA SER A 29 -15.59 0.71 -6.39
C SER A 29 -14.48 0.95 -5.36
N ALA A 30 -13.56 0.00 -5.18
CA ALA A 30 -12.40 0.17 -4.29
C ALA A 30 -11.46 1.28 -4.77
N PHE A 31 -11.48 1.64 -6.05
CA PHE A 31 -10.68 2.74 -6.59
C PHE A 31 -11.07 4.11 -6.01
N ALA A 32 -12.34 4.26 -5.61
CA ALA A 32 -12.86 5.47 -4.97
C ALA A 32 -12.45 5.58 -3.49
N MET A 33 -12.03 4.49 -2.86
CA MET A 33 -11.46 4.50 -1.51
C MET A 33 -9.99 4.92 -1.58
N PHE A 34 -9.72 6.23 -1.55
CA PHE A 34 -8.36 6.75 -1.56
C PHE A 34 -8.03 7.56 -0.32
N CYS A 35 -6.75 7.60 0.00
CA CYS A 35 -6.17 8.44 1.03
C CYS A 35 -4.96 9.14 0.44
N ASN A 36 -4.81 10.43 0.73
CA ASN A 36 -3.67 11.21 0.24
C ASN A 36 -2.36 10.70 0.85
N ASN A 37 -1.26 11.00 0.16
CA ASN A 37 0.08 10.75 0.68
C ASN A 37 0.29 11.45 2.02
N SER A 38 1.05 10.81 2.94
CA SER A 38 1.48 11.50 4.16
C SER A 38 2.37 12.67 3.79
N SER A 39 2.14 13.82 4.44
CA SER A 39 3.03 14.99 4.40
C SER A 39 4.35 14.67 5.11
N VAL A 40 5.39 14.39 4.33
CA VAL A 40 6.74 14.12 4.82
C VAL A 40 7.71 15.11 4.19
N ALA A 41 8.39 15.88 5.03
CA ALA A 41 9.31 16.93 4.60
C ALA A 41 10.48 16.37 3.78
N GLY A 42 10.73 16.99 2.62
CA GLY A 42 11.77 16.59 1.66
C GLY A 42 11.48 15.28 0.90
N LEU A 43 10.25 14.77 0.98
CA LEU A 43 9.79 13.57 0.27
C LEU A 43 8.49 13.81 -0.50
N SER A 44 7.41 14.22 0.18
CA SER A 44 6.12 14.52 -0.45
C SER A 44 5.77 16.00 -0.40
N VAL A 45 6.29 16.71 0.60
CA VAL A 45 6.15 18.16 0.74
C VAL A 45 7.53 18.76 1.02
N SER A 46 7.73 20.00 0.61
CA SER A 46 8.88 20.79 1.03
C SER A 46 8.84 21.05 2.55
N TYR A 47 9.97 21.45 3.12
CA TYR A 47 10.04 21.86 4.54
C TYR A 47 9.11 23.04 4.89
N LYS A 48 8.62 23.78 3.89
CA LYS A 48 7.63 24.87 4.05
C LYS A 48 6.17 24.38 3.95
N GLY A 49 5.94 23.08 3.72
CA GLY A 49 4.61 22.49 3.59
C GLY A 49 3.97 22.63 2.21
N ILE A 50 4.73 23.05 1.20
CA ILE A 50 4.27 23.11 -0.20
C ILE A 50 4.46 21.73 -0.81
N GLU A 51 3.43 21.18 -1.46
CA GLU A 51 3.51 19.92 -2.20
C GLU A 51 4.57 19.99 -3.30
N GLU A 52 5.54 19.06 -3.26
CA GLU A 52 6.57 18.97 -4.30
C GLU A 52 6.07 18.08 -5.43
N LEU A 53 5.91 18.68 -6.63
CA LEU A 53 5.37 18.01 -7.82
C LEU A 53 6.38 17.06 -8.52
N SER A 54 7.63 17.00 -8.05
CA SER A 54 8.71 16.25 -8.71
C SER A 54 9.43 15.32 -7.75
N TYR A 55 8.96 14.07 -7.66
CA TYR A 55 9.52 12.99 -6.84
C TYR A 55 10.96 12.55 -7.20
N THR A 56 11.59 13.18 -8.19
CA THR A 56 12.93 12.84 -8.67
C THR A 56 14.06 13.48 -7.87
N ASP A 57 13.80 14.59 -7.16
CA ASP A 57 14.81 15.32 -6.38
C ASP A 57 14.50 15.26 -4.87
N VAL A 58 14.61 14.05 -4.31
CA VAL A 58 14.48 13.85 -2.86
C VAL A 58 15.64 14.55 -2.13
N ASN A 59 15.38 15.74 -1.61
CA ASN A 59 16.34 16.47 -0.79
C ASN A 59 15.88 16.54 0.67
N LEU A 60 16.49 15.71 1.51
CA LEU A 60 16.20 15.69 2.94
C LEU A 60 16.87 16.84 3.70
N TYR A 61 17.78 17.59 3.07
CA TYR A 61 18.46 18.72 3.70
C TYR A 61 17.82 20.06 3.32
N ALA A 62 17.68 20.93 4.31
CA ALA A 62 17.23 22.30 4.22
C ALA A 62 18.12 23.20 5.09
N ASP A 63 18.04 24.51 4.92
CA ASP A 63 18.92 25.44 5.65
C ASP A 63 18.85 25.28 7.18
N CYS A 64 17.68 24.89 7.70
CA CYS A 64 17.43 24.67 9.12
C CYS A 64 18.12 23.42 9.70
N ASN A 65 18.38 22.38 8.90
CA ASN A 65 19.00 21.13 9.36
C ASN A 65 20.41 20.90 8.80
N ARG A 66 20.88 21.73 7.86
CA ARG A 66 22.18 21.59 7.21
C ARG A 66 23.38 21.68 8.15
N HIS A 67 23.18 22.36 9.29
CA HIS A 67 24.17 22.50 10.35
C HIS A 67 24.37 21.20 11.14
N CYS A 68 23.42 20.26 11.05
CA CYS A 68 23.49 18.96 11.67
C CYS A 68 23.87 17.94 10.59
N ASN A 69 24.96 17.19 10.79
CA ASN A 69 25.39 16.13 9.87
C ASN A 69 24.47 14.88 10.02
N CYS A 70 23.18 15.06 9.77
CA CYS A 70 22.15 14.05 10.00
C CYS A 70 22.30 12.89 9.02
N SER A 71 22.09 11.67 9.53
CA SER A 71 21.99 10.49 8.68
C SER A 71 20.69 10.52 7.87
N THR A 72 20.80 10.47 6.54
CA THR A 72 19.66 10.30 5.64
C THR A 72 19.17 8.85 5.55
N LYS A 73 19.91 7.90 6.14
CA LYS A 73 19.61 6.46 6.07
C LYS A 73 18.69 5.99 7.20
N THR A 74 18.63 6.75 8.29
CA THR A 74 17.82 6.43 9.47
C THR A 74 16.36 6.79 9.21
N TRP A 75 15.43 5.92 9.59
CA TRP A 75 14.00 6.17 9.55
C TRP A 75 13.46 6.10 10.98
N ASP A 76 13.27 7.27 11.59
CA ASP A 76 12.75 7.43 12.94
C ASP A 76 11.81 8.64 12.96
N PRO A 77 10.62 8.51 12.35
CA PRO A 77 9.80 9.65 12.01
C PRO A 77 9.31 10.41 13.24
N VAL A 78 9.22 11.72 13.11
CA VAL A 78 8.65 12.61 14.14
C VAL A 78 7.58 13.50 13.52
N CYS A 79 6.48 13.72 14.24
CA CYS A 79 5.39 14.59 13.84
C CYS A 79 5.59 15.97 14.45
N GLY A 80 5.80 16.98 13.61
CA GLY A 80 5.87 18.36 14.06
C GLY A 80 4.49 18.93 14.44
N GLU A 81 4.48 19.94 15.30
CA GLU A 81 3.28 20.72 15.62
C GLU A 81 2.61 21.34 14.38
N ASN A 82 3.36 21.54 13.30
CA ASN A 82 2.85 22.01 12.01
C ASN A 82 2.12 20.92 11.19
N GLY A 83 1.95 19.71 11.72
CA GLY A 83 1.27 18.60 11.03
C GLY A 83 2.07 17.95 9.91
N ILE A 84 3.37 18.26 9.81
CA ILE A 84 4.29 17.65 8.84
C ILE A 84 5.15 16.61 9.56
N THR A 85 5.32 15.45 8.92
CA THR A 85 6.21 14.41 9.42
C THR A 85 7.63 14.64 8.90
N TYR A 86 8.64 14.42 9.75
CA TYR A 86 10.05 14.49 9.38
C TYR A 86 10.67 13.12 9.52
N VAL A 87 11.66 12.81 8.66
CA VAL A 87 12.29 11.47 8.60
C VAL A 87 13.03 11.09 9.88
N SER A 88 13.58 12.08 10.60
CA SER A 88 14.19 11.91 11.92
C SER A 88 14.09 13.19 12.74
N SER A 89 14.26 13.06 14.07
CA SER A 89 14.41 14.20 14.98
C SER A 89 15.57 15.14 14.57
N CYS A 90 16.67 14.58 14.06
CA CYS A 90 17.81 15.35 13.55
C CYS A 90 17.43 16.16 12.31
N LEU A 91 16.73 15.55 11.35
CA LEU A 91 16.29 16.24 10.13
C LEU A 91 15.19 17.29 10.40
N ALA A 92 14.44 17.13 11.50
CA ALA A 92 13.57 18.17 12.03
C ALA A 92 14.32 19.29 12.78
N GLY A 93 15.61 19.12 13.01
CA GLY A 93 16.46 20.09 13.71
C GLY A 93 16.21 20.18 15.21
N CYS A 94 15.69 19.13 15.84
CA CYS A 94 15.37 19.12 17.27
C CYS A 94 16.63 18.96 18.13
N GLY A 95 16.86 19.90 19.06
CA GLY A 95 18.02 19.89 19.94
C GLY A 95 17.79 19.25 21.31
N THR A 96 16.56 19.21 21.79
CA THR A 96 16.23 18.77 23.15
C THR A 96 15.07 17.79 23.17
N SER A 97 15.10 16.83 24.09
CA SER A 97 14.00 15.91 24.36
C SER A 97 13.56 16.04 25.81
N ASN A 98 12.27 16.24 26.03
CA ASN A 98 11.68 16.34 27.36
C ASN A 98 10.71 15.16 27.59
N GLY A 99 10.73 14.56 28.78
CA GLY A 99 9.88 13.42 29.14
C GLY A 99 10.55 12.04 28.97
N THR A 100 9.85 10.99 29.38
CA THR A 100 10.34 9.60 29.38
C THR A 100 9.31 8.65 28.75
N GLY A 101 9.80 7.61 28.05
CA GLY A 101 8.96 6.60 27.44
C GLY A 101 8.05 7.16 26.34
N LYS A 102 6.73 6.91 26.45
CA LYS A 102 5.72 7.24 25.44
C LYS A 102 5.35 8.73 25.38
N HIS A 103 5.72 9.51 26.40
CA HIS A 103 5.40 10.94 26.51
C HIS A 103 6.61 11.83 26.23
N ILE A 104 7.59 11.33 25.47
CA ILE A 104 8.73 12.14 25.06
C ILE A 104 8.29 13.17 24.01
N VAL A 105 8.61 14.44 24.27
CA VAL A 105 8.35 15.57 23.39
C VAL A 105 9.70 16.15 22.99
N LEU A 106 9.95 16.23 21.69
CA LEU A 106 11.14 16.86 21.14
C LEU A 106 10.87 18.36 21.03
N THR A 107 11.78 19.17 21.53
CA THR A 107 11.66 20.63 21.55
C THR A 107 12.87 21.26 20.88
N ASN A 108 12.78 22.57 20.62
CA ASN A 108 13.83 23.34 19.95
C ASN A 108 14.14 22.76 18.57
N CYS A 109 13.09 22.56 17.76
CA CYS A 109 13.20 22.03 16.41
C CYS A 109 13.28 23.18 15.39
N SER A 110 14.47 23.42 14.85
CA SER A 110 14.76 24.55 13.96
C SER A 110 14.01 24.50 12.62
N CYS A 111 13.60 23.31 12.16
CA CYS A 111 12.85 23.15 10.92
C CYS A 111 11.34 23.21 11.09
N ILE A 112 10.85 23.28 12.33
CA ILE A 112 9.42 23.29 12.64
C ILE A 112 9.02 24.72 13.00
N SER A 113 8.33 25.37 12.08
CA SER A 113 7.72 26.69 12.33
C SER A 113 6.46 26.51 13.17
N ALA A 114 6.41 27.18 14.33
CA ALA A 114 5.19 27.28 15.11
C ALA A 114 4.16 28.16 14.36
N PRO A 115 2.84 27.88 14.48
CA PRO A 115 1.82 28.68 13.81
C PRO A 115 1.92 30.16 14.22
N GLY A 116 2.29 31.03 13.28
CA GLY A 116 2.46 32.47 13.49
C GLY A 116 3.91 32.97 13.66
N SER A 117 4.93 32.09 13.59
CA SER A 117 6.36 32.47 13.64
C SER A 117 7.15 31.94 12.45
N LEU A 118 8.00 32.80 11.86
CA LEU A 118 8.98 32.42 10.82
C LEU A 118 10.27 31.83 11.43
N LEU A 119 10.50 32.00 12.74
CA LEU A 119 11.59 31.33 13.45
C LEU A 119 11.14 29.92 13.90
N GLY A 120 11.88 28.90 13.45
CA GLY A 120 11.68 27.52 13.84
C GLY A 120 12.05 27.28 15.29
N ASN A 121 11.04 26.97 16.10
CA ASN A 121 11.15 26.66 17.53
C ASN A 121 9.95 25.77 17.95
N GLY A 122 9.40 25.01 17.00
CA GLY A 122 8.28 24.12 17.26
C GLY A 122 8.70 22.91 18.08
N SER A 123 7.69 22.19 18.56
CA SER A 123 7.88 20.87 19.14
C SER A 123 7.49 19.75 18.16
N ALA A 124 7.95 18.55 18.45
CA ALA A 124 7.60 17.34 17.72
C ALA A 124 7.33 16.18 18.67
N LEU A 125 6.44 15.29 18.25
CA LEU A 125 6.14 14.03 18.91
C LEU A 125 6.76 12.89 18.10
N PRO A 126 7.30 11.84 18.73
CA PRO A 126 7.74 10.65 18.01
C PRO A 126 6.59 9.99 17.26
N GLY A 127 6.90 9.42 16.11
CA GLY A 127 5.94 8.79 15.22
C GLY A 127 5.54 9.69 14.05
N GLN A 128 4.75 9.12 13.14
CA GLN A 128 4.22 9.84 11.99
C GLN A 128 3.02 10.69 12.40
N CYS A 129 2.80 11.81 11.71
CA CYS A 129 1.57 12.57 11.89
C CYS A 129 0.36 11.73 11.50
N ASN A 130 -0.73 11.90 12.26
CA ASN A 130 -1.98 11.21 11.98
C ASN A 130 -2.53 11.69 10.62
N ARG A 131 -2.82 10.75 9.73
CA ARG A 131 -3.40 11.04 8.40
C ARG A 131 -4.90 11.34 8.44
N GLY A 132 -5.44 11.50 9.65
CA GLY A 132 -6.85 11.75 9.92
C GLY A 132 -7.65 10.45 10.06
N LYS A 133 -8.70 10.48 10.89
CA LYS A 133 -9.57 9.32 11.19
C LYS A 133 -10.22 8.70 9.93
N THR A 134 -10.43 9.51 8.90
CA THR A 134 -10.99 9.07 7.62
C THR A 134 -10.09 8.04 6.93
N CYS A 135 -8.76 8.21 6.96
CA CYS A 135 -7.82 7.33 6.27
C CYS A 135 -7.79 5.91 6.89
N ASP A 136 -7.73 5.84 8.22
CA ASP A 136 -7.82 4.56 8.94
C ASP A 136 -9.15 3.87 8.63
N THR A 137 -10.25 4.62 8.64
CA THR A 137 -11.59 4.07 8.33
C THR A 137 -11.66 3.53 6.89
N MET A 138 -11.05 4.21 5.92
CA MET A 138 -10.96 3.74 4.53
C MET A 138 -10.16 2.44 4.40
N LEU A 139 -9.07 2.28 5.15
CA LEU A 139 -8.33 1.02 5.19
C LEU A 139 -9.21 -0.12 5.70
N HIS A 140 -9.98 0.10 6.77
CA HIS A 140 -10.91 -0.91 7.28
C HIS A 140 -11.96 -1.29 6.23
N TYR A 141 -12.55 -0.30 5.54
CA TYR A 141 -13.48 -0.57 4.44
C TYR A 141 -12.84 -1.36 3.30
N PHE A 142 -11.61 -1.01 2.90
CA PHE A 142 -10.86 -1.75 1.88
C PHE A 142 -10.60 -3.22 2.29
N LEU A 143 -10.25 -3.47 3.55
CA LEU A 143 -10.04 -4.83 4.07
C LEU A 143 -11.34 -5.64 4.07
N ILE A 144 -12.46 -5.03 4.49
CA ILE A 144 -13.79 -5.67 4.45
C ILE A 144 -14.20 -5.97 3.00
N LEU A 145 -13.99 -5.02 2.09
CA LEU A 145 -14.33 -5.18 0.69
C LEU A 145 -13.51 -6.29 0.02
N SER A 146 -12.21 -6.34 0.29
CA SER A 146 -11.34 -7.40 -0.24
C SER A 146 -11.74 -8.78 0.27
N LEU A 147 -12.16 -8.90 1.54
CA LEU A 147 -12.73 -10.13 2.07
C LEU A 147 -14.00 -10.55 1.32
N ILE A 148 -14.92 -9.62 1.05
CA ILE A 148 -16.14 -9.88 0.28
C ILE A 148 -15.80 -10.33 -1.15
N CYS A 149 -14.86 -9.66 -1.82
CA CYS A 149 -14.39 -10.06 -3.16
C CYS A 149 -13.83 -11.49 -3.16
N CYS A 150 -12.98 -11.84 -2.18
CA CYS A 150 -12.43 -13.20 -2.06
C CYS A 150 -13.53 -14.26 -1.90
N LEU A 151 -14.60 -13.95 -1.16
CA LEU A 151 -15.75 -14.85 -1.01
C LEU A 151 -16.50 -15.02 -2.32
N ILE A 152 -16.85 -13.91 -3.00
CA ILE A 152 -17.56 -13.94 -4.30
C ILE A 152 -16.73 -14.72 -5.34
N TYR A 153 -15.43 -14.44 -5.42
CA TYR A 153 -14.50 -15.15 -6.28
C TYR A 153 -14.51 -16.67 -6.00
N SER A 154 -14.44 -17.06 -4.72
CA SER A 154 -14.47 -18.47 -4.34
C SER A 154 -15.77 -19.16 -4.78
N PHE A 155 -16.92 -18.48 -4.68
CA PHE A 155 -18.19 -19.02 -5.18
C PHE A 155 -18.25 -19.13 -6.70
N GLY A 156 -17.65 -18.17 -7.43
CA GLY A 156 -17.59 -18.17 -8.90
C GLY A 156 -16.61 -19.18 -9.49
N ALA A 157 -15.47 -19.40 -8.82
CA ALA A 157 -14.43 -20.33 -9.27
C ALA A 157 -14.84 -21.80 -9.13
N MET A 158 -15.61 -22.14 -8.09
CA MET A 158 -16.04 -23.52 -7.83
C MET A 158 -16.84 -24.17 -8.98
N PRO A 159 -17.83 -23.51 -9.61
CA PRO A 159 -18.48 -23.99 -10.83
C PRO A 159 -17.51 -24.33 -11.96
N GLY A 160 -16.51 -23.49 -12.23
CA GLY A 160 -15.48 -23.74 -13.25
C GLY A 160 -14.67 -24.99 -12.95
N TYR A 161 -14.18 -25.12 -11.71
CA TYR A 161 -13.46 -26.30 -11.25
C TYR A 161 -14.31 -27.59 -11.32
N MET A 162 -15.60 -27.49 -11.03
CA MET A 162 -16.53 -28.61 -11.13
C MET A 162 -16.81 -29.03 -12.58
N VAL A 163 -16.81 -28.10 -13.53
CA VAL A 163 -16.91 -28.41 -14.96
C VAL A 163 -15.68 -29.18 -15.41
N LEU A 164 -14.48 -28.72 -15.03
CA LEU A 164 -13.22 -29.43 -15.32
C LEU A 164 -13.27 -30.89 -14.86
N ILE A 165 -13.63 -31.15 -13.60
CA ILE A 165 -13.70 -32.52 -13.06
C ILE A 165 -14.74 -33.39 -13.78
N ARG A 166 -15.87 -32.80 -14.23
CA ARG A 166 -16.93 -33.54 -14.93
C ARG A 166 -16.60 -33.86 -16.38
N SER A 167 -15.73 -33.08 -17.01
CA SER A 167 -15.25 -33.33 -18.37
C SER A 167 -14.19 -34.45 -18.44
N LEU A 168 -13.65 -34.89 -17.30
CA LEU A 168 -12.63 -35.93 -17.21
C LEU A 168 -13.24 -37.30 -16.91
N LYS A 169 -12.65 -38.33 -17.53
CA LYS A 169 -12.94 -39.74 -17.19
C LYS A 169 -12.56 -40.02 -15.73
N PRO A 170 -13.27 -40.92 -15.02
CA PRO A 170 -13.01 -41.20 -13.60
C PRO A 170 -11.54 -41.53 -13.27
N GLU A 171 -10.87 -42.26 -14.16
CA GLU A 171 -9.45 -42.65 -14.01
C GLU A 171 -8.47 -41.47 -14.13
N GLU A 172 -8.82 -40.44 -14.90
CA GLU A 172 -7.92 -39.32 -15.27
C GLU A 172 -8.11 -38.06 -14.40
N LYS A 173 -9.03 -38.10 -13.43
CA LYS A 173 -9.39 -36.90 -12.63
C LYS A 173 -8.23 -36.35 -11.83
N SER A 174 -7.47 -37.22 -11.15
CA SER A 174 -6.31 -36.81 -10.36
C SER A 174 -5.23 -36.18 -11.24
N PHE A 175 -4.98 -36.77 -12.41
CA PHE A 175 -4.03 -36.25 -13.38
C PHE A 175 -4.47 -34.87 -13.92
N GLY A 176 -5.73 -34.72 -14.35
CA GLY A 176 -6.23 -33.45 -14.87
C GLY A 176 -6.28 -32.33 -13.85
N VAL A 177 -6.66 -32.61 -12.60
CA VAL A 177 -6.57 -31.63 -11.49
C VAL A 177 -5.13 -31.23 -11.22
N GLY A 178 -4.20 -32.20 -11.23
CA GLY A 178 -2.77 -31.94 -11.06
C GLY A 178 -2.22 -31.03 -12.16
N LEU A 179 -2.55 -31.32 -13.42
CA LEU A 179 -2.13 -30.51 -14.57
C LEU A 179 -2.69 -29.09 -14.54
N HIS A 180 -3.97 -28.94 -14.18
CA HIS A 180 -4.60 -27.63 -14.01
C HIS A 180 -3.90 -26.82 -12.92
N SER A 181 -3.68 -27.42 -11.75
CA SER A 181 -2.98 -26.74 -10.65
C SER A 181 -1.53 -26.37 -11.02
N LEU A 182 -0.81 -27.27 -11.71
CA LEU A 182 0.54 -26.99 -12.20
C LEU A 182 0.55 -25.80 -13.16
N THR A 183 -0.39 -25.77 -14.11
CA THR A 183 -0.54 -24.69 -15.09
C THR A 183 -0.83 -23.36 -14.40
N GLU A 184 -1.77 -23.32 -13.46
CA GLU A 184 -2.07 -22.11 -12.67
C GLU A 184 -0.85 -21.61 -11.90
N ARG A 185 -0.08 -22.52 -11.29
CA ARG A 185 1.13 -22.14 -10.54
C ARG A 185 2.24 -21.63 -11.45
N LEU A 186 2.45 -22.25 -12.61
CA LEU A 186 3.47 -21.84 -13.57
C LEU A 186 3.17 -20.47 -14.18
N PHE A 187 1.91 -20.21 -14.58
CA PHE A 187 1.56 -18.99 -15.32
C PHE A 187 1.02 -17.86 -14.46
N ALA A 188 0.44 -18.14 -13.28
CA ALA A 188 -0.09 -17.11 -12.39
C ALA A 188 0.63 -17.11 -11.03
N GLY A 189 0.75 -18.26 -10.37
CA GLY A 189 1.23 -18.35 -9.00
C GLY A 189 2.67 -17.87 -8.78
N ILE A 190 3.60 -18.26 -9.65
CA ILE A 190 5.02 -17.88 -9.57
C ILE A 190 5.27 -16.47 -10.14
N PRO A 191 4.82 -16.12 -11.36
CA PRO A 191 5.14 -14.82 -11.93
C PRO A 191 4.39 -13.66 -11.27
N SER A 192 3.19 -13.87 -10.72
CA SER A 192 2.39 -12.77 -10.13
C SER A 192 3.10 -12.08 -8.96
N PRO A 193 3.59 -12.77 -7.90
CA PRO A 193 4.30 -12.11 -6.81
C PRO A 193 5.60 -11.43 -7.25
N ILE A 194 6.30 -11.97 -8.25
CA ILE A 194 7.54 -11.37 -8.78
C ILE A 194 7.19 -10.06 -9.50
N TYR A 195 6.19 -10.10 -10.37
CA TYR A 195 5.74 -8.95 -11.15
C TYR A 195 5.15 -7.85 -10.26
N PHE A 196 4.19 -8.18 -9.40
CA PHE A 196 3.59 -7.22 -8.47
C PHE A 196 4.59 -6.75 -7.42
N GLY A 197 5.54 -7.58 -6.99
CA GLY A 197 6.62 -7.17 -6.11
C GLY A 197 7.51 -6.10 -6.74
N ALA A 198 8.03 -6.36 -7.95
CA ALA A 198 8.83 -5.39 -8.70
C ALA A 198 8.05 -4.11 -9.02
N MET A 199 6.75 -4.22 -9.29
CA MET A 199 5.88 -3.08 -9.52
C MET A 199 5.69 -2.22 -8.27
N ILE A 200 5.44 -2.83 -7.11
CA ILE A 200 5.32 -2.13 -5.83
C ILE A 200 6.61 -1.36 -5.52
N ASP A 201 7.77 -1.95 -5.80
CA ASP A 201 9.06 -1.31 -5.61
C ASP A 201 9.21 0.00 -6.42
N THR A 202 8.55 0.11 -7.58
CA THR A 202 8.55 1.37 -8.37
C THR A 202 7.80 2.52 -7.72
N ALA A 203 6.89 2.23 -6.79
CA ALA A 203 6.18 3.25 -6.02
C ALA A 203 6.94 3.64 -4.74
N CYS A 204 8.13 3.08 -4.49
CA CYS A 204 8.90 3.41 -3.29
C CYS A 204 9.49 4.82 -3.35
N LEU A 205 9.11 5.68 -2.40
CA LEU A 205 9.67 7.02 -2.21
C LEU A 205 10.91 7.02 -1.32
N LYS A 206 10.97 6.12 -0.32
CA LYS A 206 12.09 6.05 0.61
C LYS A 206 12.52 4.62 0.88
N TRP A 207 13.68 4.25 0.35
CA TRP A 207 14.33 2.99 0.65
C TRP A 207 14.95 2.99 2.06
N GLY A 208 14.77 1.90 2.79
CA GLY A 208 15.53 1.61 4.00
C GLY A 208 16.97 1.20 3.65
N THR A 209 17.87 1.26 4.63
CA THR A 209 19.24 0.72 4.51
C THR A 209 19.42 -0.42 5.50
N LYS A 210 20.08 -1.51 5.09
CA LYS A 210 20.42 -2.65 5.97
C LYS A 210 21.61 -2.31 6.87
N THR A 211 21.74 -3.00 8.01
CA THR A 211 22.86 -2.83 8.95
C THR A 211 24.21 -3.16 8.33
N CYS A 212 24.27 -4.15 7.44
CA CYS A 212 25.47 -4.52 6.66
C CYS A 212 25.68 -3.67 5.39
N GLY A 213 24.89 -2.62 5.18
CA GLY A 213 24.88 -1.82 3.96
C GLY A 213 23.96 -2.39 2.87
N GLY A 214 23.66 -1.55 1.88
CA GLY A 214 22.73 -1.87 0.79
C GLY A 214 21.26 -1.51 1.07
N ILE A 215 20.45 -1.66 0.02
CA ILE A 215 19.03 -1.32 0.00
C ILE A 215 18.25 -2.36 0.84
N GLY A 216 17.44 -1.86 1.77
CA GLY A 216 16.52 -2.62 2.62
C GLY A 216 15.08 -2.49 2.16
N ALA A 217 14.13 -2.80 3.04
CA ALA A 217 12.71 -2.63 2.76
C ALA A 217 12.36 -1.16 2.55
N CYS A 218 11.41 -0.88 1.66
CA CYS A 218 10.86 0.45 1.49
C CYS A 218 10.12 0.92 2.77
N ARG A 219 10.30 2.18 3.15
CA ARG A 219 9.73 2.80 4.34
C ARG A 219 8.50 3.64 4.04
N MET A 220 8.42 4.19 2.83
CA MET A 220 7.31 5.02 2.38
C MET A 220 7.09 4.82 0.90
N TYR A 221 5.83 4.57 0.53
CA TYR A 221 5.38 4.45 -0.85
C TYR A 221 4.55 5.66 -1.24
N ASP A 222 4.55 5.97 -2.53
CA ASP A 222 3.59 6.87 -3.16
C ASP A 222 2.25 6.15 -3.31
N THR A 223 1.27 6.60 -2.55
CA THR A 223 -0.08 6.02 -2.45
C THR A 223 -0.83 6.13 -3.78
N ASP A 224 -0.62 7.20 -4.56
CA ASP A 224 -1.33 7.39 -5.83
C ASP A 224 -0.80 6.45 -6.90
N ARG A 225 0.52 6.40 -7.05
CA ARG A 225 1.18 5.46 -7.96
C ARG A 225 0.91 4.01 -7.56
N TYR A 226 0.98 3.71 -6.26
CA TYR A 226 0.67 2.39 -5.72
C TYR A 226 -0.77 1.97 -6.05
N ARG A 227 -1.76 2.86 -5.87
CA ARG A 227 -3.16 2.60 -6.20
C ARG A 227 -3.35 2.29 -7.69
N LEU A 228 -2.78 3.12 -8.57
CA LEU A 228 -2.91 2.93 -10.02
C LEU A 228 -2.31 1.59 -10.47
N LEU A 229 -1.13 1.24 -9.94
CA LEU A 229 -0.44 0.01 -10.26
C LEU A 229 -1.14 -1.23 -9.68
N TYR A 230 -1.51 -1.19 -8.40
CA TYR A 230 -2.05 -2.35 -7.70
C TYR A 230 -3.54 -2.60 -7.96
N LEU A 231 -4.36 -1.55 -8.07
CA LEU A 231 -5.80 -1.67 -8.33
C LEU A 231 -6.16 -1.38 -9.78
N GLY A 232 -5.53 -0.37 -10.39
CA GLY A 232 -5.87 0.08 -11.74
C GLY A 232 -5.47 -0.92 -12.82
N LEU A 233 -4.22 -1.41 -12.80
CA LEU A 233 -3.75 -2.34 -13.83
C LEU A 233 -4.54 -3.67 -13.86
N PRO A 234 -4.77 -4.38 -12.73
CA PRO A 234 -5.58 -5.60 -12.77
C PRO A 234 -7.01 -5.34 -13.23
N SER A 235 -7.61 -4.21 -12.82
CA SER A 235 -8.95 -3.81 -13.28
C SER A 235 -8.98 -3.62 -14.80
N ALA A 236 -7.97 -2.95 -15.37
CA ALA A 236 -7.87 -2.75 -16.81
C ALA A 236 -7.70 -4.08 -17.57
N ILE A 237 -6.81 -4.95 -17.10
CA ILE A 237 -6.58 -6.27 -17.72
C ILE A 237 -7.87 -7.10 -17.69
N ARG A 238 -8.57 -7.12 -16.55
CA ARG A 238 -9.83 -7.84 -16.40
C ARG A 238 -10.98 -7.23 -17.19
N GLY A 239 -10.99 -5.93 -17.41
CA GLY A 239 -12.02 -5.28 -18.24
C GLY A 239 -11.87 -5.58 -19.73
N VAL A 240 -10.67 -5.96 -20.19
CA VAL A 240 -10.39 -6.33 -21.59
C VAL A 240 -10.58 -7.83 -21.85
N SER A 241 -10.48 -8.66 -20.81
CA SER A 241 -10.57 -10.13 -20.89
C SER A 241 -12.00 -10.63 -20.82
#